data_AF-A0A967LAN7-F1
#
_entry.id   AF-A0A967LAN7-F1
#
_cell.length_a   1.000
_cell.length_b   1.000
_cell.length_c   1.000
_cell.angle_alpha   90.00
_cell.angle_beta   90.00
_cell.angle_gamma   90.00
#
_symmetry.space_group_name_H-M   'P 1'
#
loop_
_entity.id
_entity.type
_entity.pdbx_description
1 polymer ?
#
loop_
_entity_poly.entity_id
_entity_poly.type
_entity_poly.pdbx_seq_one_letter_code
_entity_poly.pdbx_strand_id
1 'polypeptide(L)'
;EDDLRKRGYEMGGARFARGEGIWFGDGELYFACTNGGSKQYGQIFRYQPSPAEGTAGEKSKPGVLTLFLEPNNKAVLQGADNLTIAPWGDIIFCEDGPRHARVRGVTPDGDVYPIGQNQYNSSELAGVCFSPDGSTLFVNIYEPGITFAVTGPWKV
;
A
#
# COMPACT_ATOMS: atom_id res chain seq x y z
N GLU A 1 -18.13 15.07 18.67
CA GLU A 1 -17.49 16.01 17.72
C GLU A 1 -16.47 15.25 16.88
N ASP A 2 -16.25 15.65 15.63
CA ASP A 2 -15.28 15.04 14.72
C ASP A 2 -13.90 15.71 14.85
N ASP A 3 -13.28 15.56 16.02
CA ASP A 3 -12.07 16.33 16.43
C ASP A 3 -10.81 15.48 16.63
N LEU A 4 -10.91 14.15 16.61
CA LEU A 4 -9.82 13.23 16.98
C LEU A 4 -8.54 13.51 16.18
N ARG A 5 -8.66 13.73 14.86
CA ARG A 5 -7.54 14.07 13.98
C ARG A 5 -6.86 15.40 14.34
N LYS A 6 -7.62 16.36 14.89
CA LYS A 6 -7.10 17.67 15.30
C LYS A 6 -6.29 17.52 16.59
N ARG A 7 -6.88 16.88 17.60
CA ARG A 7 -6.21 16.61 18.88
C ARG A 7 -4.95 15.76 18.69
N GLY A 8 -5.02 14.71 17.86
CA GLY A 8 -3.86 13.87 17.56
C GLY A 8 -2.70 14.65 16.92
N TYR A 9 -3.01 15.57 16.00
CA TYR A 9 -2.01 16.45 15.40
C TYR A 9 -1.43 17.45 16.41
N GLU A 10 -2.26 18.07 17.25
CA GLU A 10 -1.83 18.98 18.32
C GLU A 10 -0.92 18.29 19.35
N MET A 11 -1.10 16.99 19.55
CA MET A 11 -0.24 16.14 20.40
C MET A 11 1.04 15.63 19.68
N GLY A 12 1.31 16.08 18.46
CA GLY A 12 2.53 15.74 17.71
C GLY A 12 2.41 14.58 16.73
N GLY A 13 1.20 14.06 16.49
CA GLY A 13 0.97 13.02 15.49
C GLY A 13 1.27 13.49 14.06
N ALA A 14 1.95 12.66 13.27
CA ALA A 14 2.17 12.92 11.86
C ALA A 14 0.84 12.88 11.07
N ARG A 15 0.74 13.68 10.00
CA ARG A 15 -0.43 13.71 9.12
C ARG A 15 -0.13 13.06 7.79
N PHE A 16 -1.05 12.20 7.37
CA PHE A 16 -1.03 11.53 6.08
C PHE A 16 -2.36 11.78 5.36
N ALA A 17 -2.29 11.89 4.04
CA ALA A 17 -3.47 12.15 3.23
C ALA A 17 -4.18 10.83 2.92
N ARG A 18 -5.40 10.65 3.45
CA ARG A 18 -6.29 9.50 3.21
C ARG A 18 -5.52 8.17 3.28
N GLY A 19 -5.04 7.83 4.47
CA GLY A 19 -4.39 6.54 4.71
C GLY A 19 -5.40 5.40 4.57
N GLU A 20 -5.08 4.38 3.76
CA GLU A 20 -5.96 3.24 3.49
C GLU A 20 -5.30 1.91 3.86
N GLY A 21 -4.75 1.17 2.89
CA GLY A 21 -4.11 -0.12 3.14
C GLY A 21 -2.82 -0.02 3.94
N ILE A 22 -2.59 -1.00 4.82
CA ILE A 22 -1.38 -1.16 5.63
C ILE A 22 -1.00 -2.64 5.69
N TRP A 23 0.29 -2.96 5.58
CA TRP A 23 0.78 -4.33 5.67
C TRP A 23 2.13 -4.38 6.38
N PHE A 24 2.28 -5.35 7.29
CA PHE A 24 3.53 -5.60 8.00
C PHE A 24 4.10 -6.96 7.60
N GLY A 25 5.39 -7.00 7.29
CA GLY A 25 6.11 -8.21 6.95
C GLY A 25 7.61 -7.94 6.87
N ASP A 26 8.42 -8.98 7.05
CA ASP A 26 9.88 -8.91 7.00
C ASP A 26 10.51 -7.79 7.88
N GLY A 27 9.85 -7.51 9.02
CA GLY A 27 10.29 -6.52 9.99
C GLY A 27 9.93 -5.07 9.64
N GLU A 28 9.13 -4.84 8.61
CA GLU A 28 8.80 -3.52 8.09
C GLU A 28 7.31 -3.38 7.78
N LEU A 29 6.85 -2.15 7.76
CA LEU A 29 5.47 -1.77 7.51
C LEU A 29 5.38 -0.94 6.24
N TYR A 30 4.40 -1.21 5.39
CA TYR A 30 4.06 -0.35 4.26
C TYR A 30 2.62 0.13 4.41
N PHE A 31 2.35 1.37 4.05
CA PHE A 31 0.99 1.89 4.02
C PHE A 31 0.76 2.86 2.87
N ALA A 32 -0.45 2.83 2.32
CA ALA A 32 -0.85 3.68 1.22
C ALA A 32 -1.51 4.97 1.71
N CYS A 33 -1.36 6.03 0.91
CA CYS A 33 -1.99 7.33 1.09
C CYS A 33 -2.60 7.74 -0.25
N THR A 34 -3.89 7.49 -0.45
CA THR A 34 -4.54 7.42 -1.76
C THR A 34 -4.54 8.74 -2.52
N ASN A 35 -4.63 9.87 -1.83
CA ASN A 35 -4.55 11.19 -2.43
C ASN A 35 -3.37 12.01 -1.89
N GLY A 36 -2.33 11.32 -1.45
CA GLY A 36 -1.06 11.90 -1.03
C GLY A 36 -0.24 12.48 -2.19
N GLY A 37 0.79 13.23 -1.80
CA GLY A 37 1.74 13.87 -2.70
C GLY A 37 1.24 15.19 -3.27
N SER A 38 2.17 15.98 -3.82
CA SER A 38 1.88 17.32 -4.35
C SER A 38 0.83 17.33 -5.47
N LYS A 39 0.77 16.23 -6.23
CA LYS A 39 -0.19 16.02 -7.32
C LYS A 39 -1.47 15.30 -6.90
N GLN A 40 -1.56 14.83 -5.66
CA GLN A 40 -2.67 14.02 -5.15
C GLN A 40 -2.88 12.72 -5.95
N TYR A 41 -1.79 12.12 -6.44
CA TYR A 41 -1.84 10.88 -7.22
C TYR A 41 -1.61 9.64 -6.37
N GLY A 42 -1.33 9.83 -5.08
CA GLY A 42 -1.08 8.76 -4.14
C GLY A 42 0.38 8.68 -3.73
N GLN A 43 0.61 8.11 -2.55
CA GLN A 43 1.92 7.79 -2.00
C GLN A 43 1.89 6.40 -1.37
N ILE A 44 3.04 5.74 -1.31
CA ILE A 44 3.27 4.60 -0.40
C ILE A 44 4.41 5.00 0.53
N PHE A 45 4.20 4.78 1.82
CA PHE A 45 5.22 4.97 2.84
C PHE A 45 5.71 3.62 3.35
N ARG A 46 6.99 3.57 3.70
CA ARG A 46 7.64 2.46 4.40
C ARG A 46 8.02 2.92 5.79
N TYR A 47 7.67 2.14 6.80
CA TYR A 47 8.09 2.35 8.18
C TYR A 47 8.89 1.15 8.68
N GLN A 48 10.11 1.42 9.14
CA GLN A 48 11.00 0.46 9.76
C GLN A 48 11.00 0.74 11.26
N PRO A 49 10.38 -0.10 12.10
CA PRO A 49 10.34 0.13 13.53
C PRO A 49 11.75 0.15 14.14
N SER A 50 11.88 0.82 15.28
CA SER A 50 13.05 0.68 16.13
C SER A 50 13.21 -0.78 16.59
N PRO A 51 14.44 -1.29 16.74
CA PRO A 51 14.67 -2.55 17.47
C PRO A 51 14.17 -2.53 18.92
N ALA A 52 13.88 -1.34 19.47
CA ALA A 52 13.37 -1.11 20.81
C ALA A 52 12.05 -0.32 20.78
N GLU A 53 11.25 -0.47 19.72
CA GLU A 53 9.96 0.23 19.50
C GLU A 53 9.06 0.18 20.74
N GLY A 54 8.50 1.33 21.13
CA GLY A 54 7.61 1.48 22.27
C GLY A 54 8.30 1.39 23.63
N THR A 55 9.62 1.23 23.70
CA THR A 55 10.38 1.16 24.95
C THR A 55 11.17 2.44 25.22
N ALA A 56 11.70 2.60 26.43
CA ALA A 56 12.60 3.70 26.76
C ALA A 56 13.87 3.75 25.88
N GLY A 57 14.26 2.61 25.29
CA GLY A 57 15.43 2.49 24.41
C GLY A 57 15.23 3.03 23.00
N GLU A 58 13.98 3.26 22.57
CA GLU A 58 13.65 3.68 21.20
C GLU A 58 14.40 4.96 20.79
N LYS A 59 14.55 5.91 21.72
CA LYS A 59 15.23 7.20 21.47
C LYS A 59 16.68 7.06 20.99
N SER A 60 17.34 5.94 21.30
CA SER A 60 18.72 5.68 20.87
C SER A 60 18.83 5.28 19.39
N LYS A 61 17.78 4.64 18.86
CA LYS A 61 17.68 4.20 17.47
C LYS A 61 16.20 4.22 17.07
N PRO A 62 15.64 5.41 16.73
CA PRO A 62 14.21 5.54 16.45
C PRO A 62 13.82 4.80 15.16
N GLY A 63 12.52 4.55 15.00
CA GLY A 63 11.98 4.05 13.74
C GLY A 63 12.22 5.03 12.59
N VAL A 64 12.29 4.49 11.37
CA VAL A 64 12.55 5.26 10.15
C VAL A 64 11.31 5.23 9.27
N LEU A 65 10.75 6.40 8.99
CA LEU A 65 9.69 6.57 8.01
C LEU A 65 10.27 7.10 6.70
N THR A 66 10.01 6.39 5.61
CA THR A 66 10.47 6.72 4.25
C THR A 66 9.26 6.94 3.35
N LEU A 67 9.25 8.03 2.59
CA LEU A 67 8.38 8.15 1.42
C LEU A 67 8.90 7.20 0.34
N PHE A 68 8.31 6.01 0.26
CA PHE A 68 8.81 4.93 -0.56
C PHE A 68 8.46 5.12 -2.04
N LEU A 69 7.24 5.59 -2.34
CA LEU A 69 6.79 5.79 -3.71
C LEU A 69 5.94 7.07 -3.85
N GLU A 70 6.40 8.00 -4.68
CA GLU A 70 5.63 9.16 -5.16
C GLU A 70 6.10 9.55 -6.59
N PRO A 71 5.69 8.79 -7.63
CA PRO A 71 6.20 9.00 -8.99
C PRO A 71 5.66 10.27 -9.65
N ASN A 72 4.64 10.91 -9.05
CA ASN A 72 3.97 12.09 -9.60
C ASN A 72 3.47 11.90 -11.06
N ASN A 73 3.15 10.65 -11.43
CA ASN A 73 2.69 10.26 -12.75
C ASN A 73 1.56 9.23 -12.62
N LYS A 74 0.34 9.57 -13.09
CA LYS A 74 -0.83 8.68 -13.03
C LYS A 74 -0.66 7.39 -13.82
N ALA A 75 0.17 7.37 -14.86
CA ALA A 75 0.49 6.12 -15.54
C ALA A 75 1.25 5.15 -14.64
N VAL A 76 1.97 5.67 -13.64
CA VAL A 76 2.79 4.88 -12.71
C VAL A 76 2.02 4.52 -11.43
N LEU A 77 1.36 5.50 -10.83
CA LEU A 77 0.59 5.35 -9.60
C LEU A 77 -0.63 6.28 -9.65
N GLN A 78 -1.81 5.73 -9.40
CA GLN A 78 -3.05 6.48 -9.30
C GLN A 78 -3.90 5.98 -8.15
N GLY A 79 -3.67 6.56 -6.97
CA GLY A 79 -4.42 6.24 -5.76
C GLY A 79 -4.16 4.85 -5.25
N ALA A 80 -2.92 4.55 -4.84
CA ALA A 80 -2.67 3.32 -4.08
C ALA A 80 -3.60 3.28 -2.88
N ASP A 81 -4.29 2.16 -2.72
CA ASP A 81 -5.24 1.92 -1.63
C ASP A 81 -4.78 0.69 -0.85
N ASN A 82 -5.22 -0.51 -1.22
CA ASN A 82 -4.85 -1.73 -0.51
C ASN A 82 -3.49 -2.24 -1.00
N LEU A 83 -2.68 -2.80 -0.10
CA LEU A 83 -1.38 -3.37 -0.46
C LEU A 83 -1.04 -4.62 0.36
N THR A 84 -0.11 -5.41 -0.15
CA THR A 84 0.47 -6.60 0.50
C THR A 84 1.93 -6.75 0.10
N ILE A 85 2.74 -7.36 0.97
CA ILE A 85 4.11 -7.78 0.64
C ILE A 85 4.01 -9.13 -0.05
N ALA A 86 4.58 -9.23 -1.27
CA ALA A 86 4.68 -10.49 -2.01
C ALA A 86 5.67 -11.44 -1.33
N PRO A 87 5.56 -12.77 -1.56
CA PRO A 87 6.52 -13.75 -1.05
C PRO A 87 8.00 -13.46 -1.38
N TRP A 88 8.26 -12.74 -2.48
CA TRP A 88 9.61 -12.32 -2.90
C TRP A 88 10.02 -10.92 -2.43
N GLY A 89 9.22 -10.24 -1.61
CA GLY A 89 9.54 -8.95 -0.99
C GLY A 89 9.11 -7.71 -1.77
N ASP A 90 8.57 -7.83 -2.98
CA ASP A 90 7.95 -6.69 -3.67
C ASP A 90 6.64 -6.26 -2.98
N ILE A 91 6.24 -5.01 -3.17
CA ILE A 91 4.91 -4.56 -2.71
C ILE A 91 3.93 -4.69 -3.87
N ILE A 92 2.83 -5.41 -3.65
CA ILE A 92 1.70 -5.44 -4.58
C ILE A 92 0.61 -4.53 -4.03
N PHE A 93 0.11 -3.62 -4.86
CA PHE A 93 -0.94 -2.69 -4.47
C PHE A 93 -2.06 -2.61 -5.50
N CYS A 94 -3.26 -2.37 -5.00
CA CYS A 94 -4.42 -1.99 -5.78
C CYS A 94 -4.55 -0.47 -5.84
N GLU A 95 -5.19 0.00 -6.91
CA GLU A 95 -5.51 1.41 -7.09
C GLU A 95 -7.01 1.70 -6.97
N ASP A 96 -7.36 2.72 -6.19
CA ASP A 96 -8.67 3.37 -6.13
C ASP A 96 -8.67 4.60 -7.06
N GLY A 97 -8.60 4.32 -8.36
CA GLY A 97 -8.54 5.32 -9.43
C GLY A 97 -9.83 5.36 -10.27
N PRO A 98 -10.20 6.52 -10.85
CA PRO A 98 -11.36 6.64 -11.72
C PRO A 98 -11.22 5.75 -12.97
N ARG A 99 -12.10 4.74 -13.05
CA ARG A 99 -12.20 3.74 -14.14
C ARG A 99 -10.97 2.86 -14.29
N HIS A 100 -11.21 1.55 -14.40
CA HIS A 100 -10.21 0.52 -14.64
C HIS A 100 -9.08 0.49 -13.60
N ALA A 101 -9.44 0.29 -12.34
CA ALA A 101 -8.50 0.04 -11.24
C ALA A 101 -7.45 -1.03 -11.62
N ARG A 102 -6.21 -0.81 -11.17
CA ARG A 102 -5.05 -1.65 -11.52
C ARG A 102 -4.51 -2.35 -10.29
N VAL A 103 -3.95 -3.54 -10.52
CA VAL A 103 -3.01 -4.19 -9.60
C VAL A 103 -1.61 -3.98 -10.16
N ARG A 104 -0.71 -3.49 -9.32
CA ARG A 104 0.65 -3.12 -9.69
C ARG A 104 1.60 -3.71 -8.66
N GLY A 105 2.80 -4.08 -9.11
CA GLY A 105 3.91 -4.40 -8.23
C GLY A 105 4.92 -3.26 -8.20
N VAL A 106 5.65 -3.12 -7.10
CA VAL A 106 6.80 -2.24 -6.99
C VAL A 106 7.94 -2.96 -6.30
N THR A 107 9.12 -2.92 -6.92
CA THR A 107 10.34 -3.54 -6.39
C THR A 107 10.86 -2.76 -5.17
N PRO A 108 11.76 -3.34 -4.35
CA PRO A 108 12.43 -2.61 -3.27
C PRO A 108 13.17 -1.34 -3.72
N ASP A 109 13.58 -1.28 -4.99
CA ASP A 109 14.25 -0.12 -5.58
C ASP A 109 13.27 0.95 -6.11
N GLY A 110 11.96 0.69 -6.05
CA GLY A 110 10.91 1.63 -6.47
C GLY A 110 10.43 1.48 -7.91
N ASP A 111 10.86 0.43 -8.63
CA ASP A 111 10.42 0.19 -10.01
C ASP A 111 9.02 -0.42 -10.04
N VAL A 112 8.07 0.29 -10.67
CA VAL A 112 6.67 -0.13 -10.72
C VAL A 112 6.36 -0.88 -12.00
N TYR A 113 5.70 -2.04 -11.88
CA TYR A 113 5.32 -2.90 -13.00
C TYR A 113 3.83 -3.30 -12.95
N PRO A 114 3.19 -3.57 -14.11
CA PRO A 114 1.80 -3.98 -14.15
C PRO A 114 1.62 -5.46 -13.77
N ILE A 115 0.52 -5.76 -13.07
CA ILE A 115 0.06 -7.14 -12.83
C ILE A 115 -1.30 -7.38 -13.51
N GLY A 116 -2.24 -6.47 -13.32
CA GLY A 116 -3.59 -6.62 -13.87
C GLY A 116 -4.38 -5.31 -13.87
N GLN A 117 -5.52 -5.32 -14.57
CA GLN A 117 -6.42 -4.18 -14.67
C GLN A 117 -7.86 -4.68 -14.74
N ASN A 118 -8.76 -4.01 -14.01
CA ASN A 118 -10.19 -4.28 -14.10
C ASN A 118 -10.73 -3.84 -15.48
N GLN A 119 -11.00 -4.82 -16.34
CA GLN A 119 -11.65 -4.62 -17.64
C GLN A 119 -13.15 -4.93 -17.61
N TYR A 120 -13.67 -5.44 -16.49
CA TYR A 120 -15.06 -5.84 -16.35
C TYR A 120 -15.98 -4.65 -16.12
N ASN A 121 -15.61 -3.76 -15.19
CA ASN A 121 -16.38 -2.57 -14.85
C ASN A 121 -15.48 -1.44 -14.32
N SER A 122 -16.10 -0.39 -13.77
CA SER A 122 -15.39 0.74 -13.17
C SER A 122 -15.23 0.66 -11.65
N SER A 123 -15.55 -0.49 -11.03
CA SER A 123 -15.35 -0.69 -9.61
C SER A 123 -13.86 -0.81 -9.29
N GLU A 124 -13.50 -0.42 -8.07
CA GLU A 124 -12.16 -0.53 -7.54
C GLU A 124 -11.70 -2.00 -7.41
N LEU A 125 -10.38 -2.18 -7.38
CA LEU A 125 -9.79 -3.44 -6.97
C LEU A 125 -9.41 -3.35 -5.48
N ALA A 126 -9.71 -4.39 -4.73
CA ALA A 126 -9.54 -4.37 -3.28
C ALA A 126 -9.07 -5.71 -2.72
N GLY A 127 -8.46 -5.67 -1.53
CA GLY A 127 -8.10 -6.85 -0.73
C GLY A 127 -7.09 -7.77 -1.41
N VAL A 128 -6.01 -7.21 -1.98
CA VAL A 128 -4.93 -8.02 -2.56
C VAL A 128 -4.15 -8.77 -1.48
N CYS A 129 -3.96 -10.07 -1.64
CA CYS A 129 -3.13 -10.90 -0.75
C CYS A 129 -2.61 -12.16 -1.47
N PHE A 130 -1.68 -12.87 -0.85
CA PHE A 130 -1.18 -14.16 -1.34
C PHE A 130 -1.65 -15.33 -0.48
N SER A 131 -1.78 -16.50 -1.09
CA SER A 131 -1.91 -17.77 -0.37
C SER A 131 -0.70 -18.00 0.55
N PRO A 132 -0.82 -18.82 1.62
CA PRO A 132 0.30 -19.08 2.53
C PRO A 132 1.54 -19.70 1.86
N ASP A 133 1.34 -20.45 0.78
CA ASP A 133 2.42 -21.02 -0.04
C ASP A 133 2.90 -20.08 -1.15
N GLY A 134 2.39 -18.84 -1.22
CA GLY A 134 2.74 -17.83 -2.22
C GLY A 134 2.34 -18.13 -3.66
N SER A 135 1.69 -19.27 -3.92
CA SER A 135 1.41 -19.75 -5.28
C SER A 135 0.21 -19.07 -5.94
N THR A 136 -0.63 -18.37 -5.17
CA THR A 136 -1.86 -17.74 -5.65
C THR A 136 -2.00 -16.32 -5.10
N LEU A 137 -2.19 -15.34 -5.98
CA LEU A 137 -2.63 -13.99 -5.63
C LEU A 137 -4.16 -13.93 -5.64
N PHE A 138 -4.76 -13.46 -4.55
CA PHE A 138 -6.18 -13.13 -4.50
C PHE A 138 -6.37 -11.63 -4.65
N VAL A 139 -7.38 -11.22 -5.42
CA VAL A 139 -7.80 -9.83 -5.55
C VAL A 139 -9.30 -9.77 -5.84
N ASN A 140 -9.97 -8.73 -5.37
CA ASN A 140 -11.40 -8.55 -5.52
C ASN A 140 -11.72 -7.37 -6.42
N ILE A 141 -12.79 -7.49 -7.22
CA ILE A 141 -13.56 -6.34 -7.69
C ILE A 141 -14.60 -6.06 -6.61
N TYR A 142 -14.54 -4.90 -5.95
CA TYR A 142 -15.36 -4.58 -4.78
C TYR A 142 -16.87 -4.69 -5.05
N GLU A 143 -17.34 -4.11 -6.16
CA GLU A 143 -18.73 -4.18 -6.63
C GLU A 143 -18.74 -4.84 -8.02
N PRO A 144 -19.34 -6.03 -8.19
CA PRO A 144 -20.35 -6.65 -7.33
C PRO A 144 -19.81 -7.70 -6.34
N GLY A 145 -18.52 -7.64 -5.95
CA GLY A 145 -17.93 -8.60 -5.02
C GLY A 145 -17.43 -9.88 -5.71
N ILE A 146 -16.54 -9.73 -6.69
CA ILE A 146 -15.96 -10.85 -7.44
C ILE A 146 -14.52 -11.06 -6.98
N THR A 147 -14.20 -12.26 -6.47
CA THR A 147 -12.84 -12.65 -6.11
C THR A 147 -12.17 -13.42 -7.25
N PHE A 148 -10.94 -13.01 -7.59
CA PHE A 148 -10.07 -13.73 -8.51
C PHE A 148 -8.99 -14.47 -7.73
N ALA A 149 -8.71 -15.70 -8.14
CA ALA A 149 -7.51 -16.45 -7.76
C ALA A 149 -6.59 -16.48 -8.97
N VAL A 150 -5.44 -15.81 -8.88
CA VAL A 150 -4.50 -15.61 -9.98
C VAL A 150 -3.24 -16.42 -9.70
N THR A 151 -3.00 -17.43 -10.53
CA THR A 151 -1.72 -18.12 -10.60
C THR A 151 -0.83 -17.42 -11.62
N GLY A 152 0.47 -17.45 -11.40
CA GLY A 152 1.45 -16.80 -12.27
C GLY A 152 2.83 -17.39 -12.08
N PRO A 153 3.83 -16.91 -12.83
CA PRO A 153 5.23 -17.27 -12.62
C PRO A 153 5.79 -16.52 -11.39
N TRP A 154 5.09 -16.64 -10.26
CA TRP A 154 5.47 -16.04 -9.00
C TRP A 154 6.83 -16.58 -8.56
N LYS A 155 7.68 -15.69 -8.07
CA LYS A 155 8.99 -16.06 -7.49
C LYS A 155 8.74 -16.46 -6.04
N VAL A 156 8.26 -17.67 -5.84
CA VAL A 156 7.99 -18.22 -4.50
C VAL A 156 9.27 -18.79 -3.89
#